data_AF-A0A2V6LGG8-F1
#
_entry.id   AF-A0A2V6LGG8-F1
#
_cell.length_a   1.000
_cell.length_b   1.000
_cell.length_c   1.000
_cell.angle_alpha   90.00
_cell.angle_beta   90.00
_cell.angle_gamma   90.00
#
_symmetry.space_group_name_H-M   'P 1'
#
loop_
_entity.id
_entity.type
_entity.pdbx_description
1 polymer ?
#
loop_
_entity_poly.entity_id
_entity_poly.type
_entity_poly.pdbx_seq_one_letter_code
_entity_poly.pdbx_strand_id
1 'polypeptide(L)'
;MRGTSKREDNVFWIIALDDTKKNADDKRGARFISRFTKPSRNTQEDVPTYEWHFVTDEATGTVSIGCKLAQTMDVYLGLIEDGVTECGQIAQEMKISPATVSRFAKKGIDAGWLKKEGREYVLVPHEK
;
A
#
# COMPACT_ATOMS: atom_id res chain seq x y z
N MET A 1 -23.72 17.78 -12.41
CA MET A 1 -23.08 17.94 -13.74
C MET A 1 -23.76 17.00 -14.72
N ARG A 2 -24.32 17.53 -15.81
CA ARG A 2 -24.84 16.77 -16.96
C ARG A 2 -23.94 17.07 -18.17
N GLY A 3 -23.62 16.03 -18.91
CA GLY A 3 -22.90 16.09 -20.19
C GLY A 3 -22.53 14.66 -20.54
N THR A 4 -23.26 14.08 -21.49
CA THR A 4 -23.17 12.67 -21.90
C THR A 4 -22.35 12.56 -23.18
N SER A 5 -21.21 11.85 -23.15
CA SER A 5 -20.61 11.25 -24.35
C SER A 5 -20.46 9.73 -24.16
N LYS A 6 -20.73 8.97 -25.23
CA LYS A 6 -20.87 7.49 -25.26
C LYS A 6 -19.58 6.70 -24.95
N ARG A 7 -18.49 7.40 -24.61
CA ARG A 7 -17.16 6.86 -24.27
C ARG A 7 -16.65 7.44 -22.94
N GLU A 8 -17.53 7.74 -22.01
CA GLU A 8 -17.11 7.93 -20.62
C GLU A 8 -16.93 6.55 -20.02
N ASP A 9 -15.72 6.00 -20.13
CA ASP A 9 -15.27 4.96 -19.22
C ASP A 9 -15.51 5.52 -17.82
N ASN A 10 -16.39 4.88 -17.05
CA ASN A 10 -16.62 5.29 -15.69
C ASN A 10 -15.25 5.35 -14.98
N VAL A 11 -14.84 6.56 -14.65
CA VAL A 11 -13.61 6.85 -13.94
C VAL A 11 -13.86 6.51 -12.46
N PHE A 12 -14.09 5.22 -12.18
CA PHE A 12 -14.23 4.68 -10.83
C PHE A 12 -12.85 4.51 -10.23
N TRP A 13 -12.36 5.55 -9.55
CA TRP A 13 -11.28 5.43 -8.59
C TRP A 13 -11.90 5.14 -7.23
N ILE A 14 -11.59 3.98 -6.64
CA ILE A 14 -11.92 3.70 -5.24
C ILE A 14 -10.69 4.08 -4.44
N ILE A 15 -10.74 5.24 -3.78
CA ILE A 15 -9.70 5.66 -2.84
C ILE A 15 -10.11 5.14 -1.46
N ALA A 16 -9.29 4.25 -0.90
CA ALA A 16 -9.40 3.87 0.50
C ALA A 16 -8.41 4.71 1.31
N LEU A 17 -8.87 5.22 2.46
CA LEU A 17 -8.08 6.00 3.41
C LEU A 17 -8.09 5.24 4.74
N ASP A 18 -6.92 4.73 5.15
CA ASP A 18 -6.74 4.09 6.44
C ASP A 18 -6.11 5.07 7.44
N ASP A 19 -6.70 5.20 8.64
CA ASP A 19 -6.13 6.00 9.73
C ASP A 19 -4.87 5.31 10.29
N THR A 20 -3.74 6.01 10.24
CA THR A 20 -2.43 5.50 10.68
C THR A 20 -1.95 6.12 11.99
N LYS A 21 -2.74 6.98 12.65
CA LYS A 21 -2.34 7.71 13.87
C LYS A 21 -1.94 6.81 15.03
N LYS A 22 -2.46 5.59 15.12
CA LYS A 22 -2.17 4.68 16.25
C LYS A 22 -0.71 4.27 16.34
N ASN A 23 -0.01 4.18 15.20
CA ASN A 23 1.36 3.65 15.10
C ASN A 23 2.39 4.71 14.70
N ALA A 24 2.03 6.00 14.73
CA ALA A 24 2.90 7.09 14.30
C ALA A 24 3.57 7.80 15.49
N ASP A 25 4.85 8.14 15.31
CA ASP A 25 5.65 8.92 16.28
C ASP A 25 5.10 10.34 16.47
N ASP A 26 4.57 10.96 15.41
CA ASP A 26 3.83 12.23 15.46
C ASP A 26 2.33 11.99 15.17
N LYS A 27 1.51 12.25 16.19
CA LYS A 27 0.05 12.08 16.16
C LYS A 27 -0.72 13.36 15.80
N ARG A 28 -0.02 14.49 15.61
CA ARG A 28 -0.65 15.75 15.23
C ARG A 28 -1.15 15.72 13.80
N GLY A 29 -2.23 16.44 13.55
CA GLY A 29 -2.78 16.61 12.22
C GLY A 29 -3.49 15.36 11.66
N ALA A 30 -3.66 15.27 10.35
CA ALA A 30 -4.29 14.13 9.67
C ALA A 30 -3.22 13.23 9.04
N ARG A 31 -3.35 11.91 9.22
CA ARG A 31 -2.41 10.94 8.67
C ARG A 31 -3.15 9.77 8.06
N PHE A 32 -2.89 9.49 6.79
CA PHE A 32 -3.62 8.46 6.06
C PHE A 32 -2.81 7.87 4.92
N ILE A 33 -3.19 6.66 4.51
CA ILE A 33 -2.60 5.98 3.36
C ILE A 33 -3.55 6.10 2.17
N SER A 34 -3.02 6.48 1.01
CA SER A 34 -3.75 6.38 -0.26
C SER A 34 -3.30 5.13 -1.02
N ARG A 35 -4.24 4.24 -1.33
CA ARG A 35 -4.00 3.03 -2.15
C ARG A 35 -4.77 3.09 -3.46
N PHE A 36 -4.07 2.84 -4.56
CA PHE A 36 -4.69 2.62 -5.86
C PHE A 36 -4.91 1.12 -6.07
N THR A 37 -6.15 0.75 -6.41
CA THR A 37 -6.54 -0.64 -6.65
C THR A 37 -6.47 -1.03 -8.13
N LYS A 38 -6.19 -0.07 -9.01
CA LYS A 38 -5.99 -0.26 -10.44
C LYS A 38 -4.65 0.33 -10.87
N PRO A 39 -3.96 -0.30 -11.84
CA PRO A 39 -2.76 0.27 -12.42
C PRO A 39 -3.04 1.58 -13.16
N SER A 40 -1.99 2.37 -13.36
CA SER A 40 -2.03 3.60 -14.13
C SER A 40 -2.58 3.36 -15.53
N ARG A 41 -3.56 4.16 -15.96
CA ARG A 41 -4.11 4.07 -17.34
C ARG A 41 -3.03 4.33 -18.40
N ASN A 42 -2.07 5.20 -18.10
CA ASN A 42 -1.09 5.67 -19.05
C ASN A 42 0.10 4.70 -19.17
N THR A 43 0.58 4.17 -18.04
CA THR A 43 1.78 3.32 -18.01
C THR A 43 1.45 1.83 -17.84
N GLN A 44 0.22 1.49 -17.45
CA GLN A 44 -0.20 0.13 -17.04
C GLN A 44 0.58 -0.42 -15.84
N GLU A 45 1.37 0.42 -15.19
CA GLU A 45 2.14 0.06 -14.00
C GLU A 45 1.31 0.24 -12.73
N ASP A 46 1.61 -0.56 -11.73
CA ASP A 46 1.05 -0.39 -10.39
C ASP A 46 1.49 0.96 -9.81
N VAL A 47 0.52 1.74 -9.33
CA VAL A 47 0.80 3.02 -8.67
C VAL A 47 1.24 2.74 -7.24
N PRO A 48 2.38 3.29 -6.79
CA PRO A 48 2.83 3.12 -5.41
C PRO A 48 1.79 3.63 -4.41
N THR A 49 1.71 2.94 -3.29
CA THR A 49 0.94 3.41 -2.14
C THR A 49 1.70 4.56 -1.48
N TYR A 50 1.02 5.62 -1.08
CA TYR A 50 1.63 6.77 -0.40
C TYR A 50 1.04 6.96 1.00
N GLU A 51 1.90 7.28 1.96
CA GLU A 51 1.49 7.80 3.27
C GLU A 51 1.53 9.33 3.22
N TRP A 52 0.44 9.94 3.67
CA TRP A 52 0.28 11.38 3.75
C TRP A 52 0.21 11.82 5.20
N HIS A 53 0.86 12.94 5.52
CA HIS A 53 0.81 13.57 6.82
C HIS A 53 0.57 15.07 6.66
N PHE A 54 -0.60 15.54 7.10
CA PHE A 54 -0.98 16.94 7.08
C PHE A 54 -0.90 17.47 8.51
N VAL A 55 -0.07 18.48 8.76
CA VAL A 55 0.05 19.13 10.06
C VAL A 55 -0.26 20.62 9.89
N THR A 56 -1.26 21.10 10.61
CA THR A 56 -1.56 22.52 10.71
C THR A 56 -0.81 23.08 11.91
N ASP A 57 0.00 24.12 11.70
CA ASP A 57 0.50 24.96 12.77
C ASP A 57 -0.60 25.95 13.18
N GLU A 58 -1.12 25.80 14.40
CA GLU A 58 -2.21 26.65 14.89
C GLU A 58 -1.79 28.10 15.15
N ALA A 59 -0.49 28.37 15.35
CA ALA A 59 0.00 29.72 15.61
C ALA A 59 0.09 30.54 14.31
N THR A 60 0.46 29.90 13.20
CA THR A 60 0.64 30.58 11.90
C THR A 60 -0.49 30.28 10.91
N GLY A 61 -1.32 29.28 11.18
CA GLY A 61 -2.33 28.77 10.25
C GLY A 61 -1.75 28.00 9.06
N THR A 62 -0.43 27.74 9.03
CA THR A 62 0.24 27.11 7.89
C THR A 62 0.07 25.59 7.93
N VAL A 63 -0.29 24.99 6.80
CA VAL A 63 -0.37 23.53 6.66
C VAL A 63 0.90 22.99 6.01
N SER A 64 1.60 22.11 6.72
CA SER A 64 2.71 21.32 6.20
C SER A 64 2.21 19.96 5.72
N ILE A 65 2.64 19.54 4.53
CA ILE A 65 2.23 18.28 3.90
C ILE A 65 3.46 17.41 3.66
N GLY A 66 3.56 16.29 4.38
CA GLY A 66 4.53 15.23 4.12
C GLY A 66 3.92 14.15 3.22
N CYS A 67 4.68 13.71 2.23
CA CYS A 67 4.34 12.57 1.38
C CYS A 67 5.56 11.64 1.27
N LYS A 68 5.37 10.37 1.60
CA LYS A 68 6.40 9.32 1.44
C LYS A 68 5.75 8.07 0.86
N LEU A 69 6.57 7.22 0.23
CA LEU A 69 6.13 5.89 -0.15
C LEU A 69 5.65 5.14 1.10
N ALA A 70 4.42 4.64 1.07
CA ALA A 70 3.94 3.77 2.12
C ALA A 70 4.69 2.45 1.98
N GLN A 71 5.34 2.02 3.06
CA GLN A 71 6.20 0.84 3.18
C GLN A 71 5.42 -0.49 3.04
N THR A 72 4.52 -0.60 2.07
CA THR A 72 3.59 -1.73 1.96
C THR A 72 4.30 -3.01 1.57
N MET A 73 5.38 -2.91 0.78
CA MET A 73 6.21 -4.06 0.43
C MET A 73 7.20 -4.40 1.54
N ASP A 74 7.83 -3.40 2.16
CA ASP A 74 8.79 -3.65 3.24
C ASP A 74 8.09 -4.27 4.46
N VAL A 75 6.88 -3.81 4.79
CA VAL A 75 6.04 -4.43 5.83
C VAL A 75 5.63 -5.85 5.43
N TYR A 76 5.29 -6.08 4.16
CA TYR A 76 4.98 -7.43 3.67
C TYR A 76 6.18 -8.38 3.82
N LEU A 77 7.38 -7.96 3.42
CA LEU A 77 8.60 -8.77 3.52
C LEU A 77 9.01 -8.95 4.99
N GLY A 78 8.92 -7.91 5.81
CA GLY A 78 9.19 -7.97 7.25
C GLY A 78 8.26 -8.93 7.98
N LEU A 79 6.97 -8.98 7.63
CA LEU A 79 6.04 -9.97 8.20
C LEU A 79 6.46 -11.42 7.89
N ILE A 80 7.00 -11.66 6.70
CA ILE A 80 7.50 -12.98 6.31
C ILE A 80 8.81 -13.31 7.03
N GLU A 81 9.67 -12.32 7.21
CA GLU A 81 10.88 -12.41 8.04
C GLU A 81 10.54 -12.76 9.50
N ASP A 82 9.47 -12.16 10.03
CA ASP A 82 8.93 -12.39 11.38
C ASP A 82 8.13 -13.71 11.50
N GLY A 83 8.05 -14.52 10.43
CA GLY A 83 7.42 -15.83 10.43
C GLY A 83 5.91 -15.85 10.13
N VAL A 84 5.31 -14.73 9.74
CA VAL A 84 3.94 -14.67 9.21
C VAL A 84 3.96 -15.00 7.72
N THR A 85 3.97 -16.30 7.40
CA THR A 85 4.26 -16.79 6.04
C THR A 85 3.00 -17.10 5.22
N GLU A 86 1.82 -17.23 5.85
CA GLU A 86 0.58 -17.56 5.14
C GLU A 86 -0.18 -16.35 4.61
N CYS A 87 -0.68 -16.46 3.37
CA CYS A 87 -1.43 -15.38 2.69
C CYS A 87 -2.60 -14.82 3.51
N GLY A 88 -3.36 -15.68 4.19
CA GLY A 88 -4.51 -15.26 5.01
C GLY A 88 -4.10 -14.46 6.24
N GLN A 89 -3.02 -14.88 6.91
CA GLN A 89 -2.49 -14.20 8.10
C GLN A 89 -1.87 -12.86 7.74
N ILE A 90 -1.10 -12.80 6.66
CA ILE A 90 -0.54 -11.56 6.13
C ILE A 90 -1.66 -10.58 5.75
N ALA A 91 -2.73 -11.08 5.11
CA ALA A 91 -3.89 -10.26 4.74
C ALA A 91 -4.56 -9.65 5.98
N GLN A 92 -4.71 -10.45 7.05
CA GLN A 92 -5.27 -10.00 8.32
C GLN A 92 -4.39 -8.94 8.98
N GLU A 93 -3.07 -9.17 9.06
CA GLU A 93 -2.13 -8.28 9.74
C GLU A 93 -2.00 -6.94 9.02
N MET A 94 -1.92 -6.98 7.69
CA MET A 94 -1.85 -5.79 6.85
C MET A 94 -3.22 -5.12 6.62
N LYS A 95 -4.33 -5.74 7.05
CA LYS A 95 -5.71 -5.32 6.79
C LYS A 95 -5.98 -5.07 5.30
N ILE A 96 -5.50 -5.98 4.45
CA ILE A 96 -5.69 -5.94 3.00
C ILE A 96 -6.37 -7.22 2.51
N SER A 97 -6.84 -7.23 1.26
CA SER A 97 -7.42 -8.44 0.69
C SER A 97 -6.35 -9.52 0.43
N PRO A 98 -6.67 -10.82 0.57
CA PRO A 98 -5.76 -11.91 0.18
C PRO A 98 -5.31 -11.85 -1.28
N ALA A 99 -6.14 -11.27 -2.16
CA ALA A 99 -5.77 -10.99 -3.55
C ALA A 99 -4.64 -9.97 -3.67
N THR A 100 -4.62 -8.95 -2.81
CA THR A 100 -3.53 -7.96 -2.76
C THR A 100 -2.23 -8.60 -2.26
N VAL A 101 -2.31 -9.44 -1.22
CA VAL A 101 -1.17 -10.22 -0.73
C VAL A 101 -0.61 -11.13 -1.83
N SER A 102 -1.49 -11.82 -2.56
CA SER A 102 -1.08 -12.69 -3.67
C SER A 102 -0.39 -11.93 -4.80
N ARG A 103 -0.81 -10.67 -5.06
CA ARG A 103 -0.13 -9.78 -6.01
C ARG A 103 1.25 -9.36 -5.51
N PHE A 104 1.41 -9.06 -4.23
CA PHE A 104 2.73 -8.79 -3.63
C PHE A 104 3.64 -10.00 -3.69
N ALA A 105 3.12 -11.19 -3.37
CA ALA A 105 3.86 -12.43 -3.50
C ALA A 105 4.35 -12.65 -4.94
N LYS A 106 3.49 -12.46 -5.94
CA LYS A 106 3.88 -12.56 -7.35
C LYS A 106 5.01 -11.57 -7.68
N LYS A 107 4.87 -10.30 -7.26
CA LYS A 107 5.90 -9.28 -7.49
C LYS A 107 7.23 -9.62 -6.82
N GLY A 108 7.21 -10.15 -5.60
CA GLY A 108 8.41 -10.61 -4.89
C GLY A 108 9.06 -11.84 -5.53
N ILE A 109 8.26 -12.77 -6.07
CA ILE A 109 8.74 -13.94 -6.82
C ILE A 109 9.37 -13.52 -8.14
N ASP A 110 8.69 -12.65 -8.90
CA ASP A 110 9.19 -12.13 -10.19
C ASP A 110 10.49 -11.34 -10.01
N ALA A 111 10.67 -10.67 -8.85
CA ALA A 111 11.88 -9.96 -8.47
C ALA A 111 12.98 -10.85 -7.86
N GLY A 112 12.71 -12.14 -7.61
CA GLY A 112 13.65 -13.08 -7.01
C GLY A 112 13.86 -12.95 -5.49
N TRP A 113 13.05 -12.13 -4.81
CA TRP A 113 13.13 -11.90 -3.35
C TRP A 113 12.38 -12.95 -2.55
N LEU A 114 11.41 -13.61 -3.17
CA LEU A 114 10.47 -14.51 -2.52
C LEU A 114 10.33 -15.81 -3.30
N LYS A 115 10.10 -16.90 -2.60
CA LYS A 115 9.61 -18.16 -3.16
C LYS A 115 8.35 -18.59 -2.43
N LYS A 116 7.53 -19.39 -3.09
CA LYS A 116 6.34 -20.01 -2.50
C LYS A 116 6.62 -21.49 -2.22
N GLU A 117 6.50 -21.90 -0.96
CA GLU A 117 6.65 -23.28 -0.53
C GLU A 117 5.30 -23.80 -0.01
N GLY A 118 4.61 -24.59 -0.83
CA GLY A 118 3.26 -25.04 -0.51
C GLY A 118 2.27 -23.88 -0.39
N ARG A 119 1.81 -23.59 0.84
CA ARG A 119 0.90 -22.47 1.15
C ARG A 119 1.60 -21.25 1.73
N GLU A 120 2.89 -21.37 2.02
CA GLU A 120 3.68 -20.38 2.71
C GLU A 120 4.59 -19.61 1.74
N TYR A 121 4.93 -18.39 2.14
CA TYR A 121 5.89 -17.54 1.47
C TYR A 121 7.20 -17.51 2.25
N VAL A 122 8.32 -17.61 1.54
CA VAL A 122 9.65 -17.67 2.14
C VAL A 122 10.57 -16.70 1.41
N LEU A 123 11.37 -15.94 2.15
CA LEU A 123 12.38 -15.04 1.58
C LEU A 123 13.52 -15.85 0.94
N VAL A 124 13.99 -15.39 -0.21
CA VAL A 124 15.19 -15.95 -0.86
C VAL A 124 16.41 -15.23 -0.27
N PRO A 125 17.41 -15.95 0.26
CA PRO A 125 18.63 -15.33 0.75
C PRO A 125 19.35 -14.64 -0.41
N HIS A 126 19.56 -13.33 -0.32
CA HIS A 126 20.53 -12.66 -1.18
C HIS A 126 21.93 -12.97 -0.62
N GLU A 127 22.76 -13.68 -1.41
CA GLU A 127 24.20 -13.65 -1.18
C GLU A 127 24.66 -12.19 -1.27
N LYS A 128 25.31 -11.71 -0.20
CA LYS A 128 25.84 -10.35 -0.08
C LYS A 128 27.00 -10.13 -1.04
#